data_AF-A0A892I869-F1
#
_entry.id   AF-A0A892I869-F1
#
_cell.length_a   1.000
_cell.length_b   1.000
_cell.length_c   1.000
_cell.angle_alpha   90.00
_cell.angle_beta   90.00
_cell.angle_gamma   90.00
#
_symmetry.space_group_name_H-M   'P 1'
#
loop_
_entity.id
_entity.type
_entity.pdbx_description
1 polymer ?
#
loop_
_entity_poly.entity_id
_entity_poly.type
_entity_poly.pdbx_seq_one_letter_code
_entity_poly.pdbx_strand_id
1 'polypeptide(L)'
;MARHKRRTRAARANTLLSLAAYSCRGRYVAADSTQDFPGYALMIRILQTSMLRRLPLLLAACFLSGCGGSSSGSSDDPELAQASMMKSAAPATIAYSQLPDGSFALHLKNASDGRLPDDQIYVEIVSQPDGKVTAVDATSTNVPDGPEGDGTLGAVGTLTSGDDLAAHAFTLAQLTNHTLYLPGDARYLGTRIYVSVRRRLQMPVNAVADGYTQPNIENPSDPNYATPFDWFEMTYAPQGHPKVAFGGNITQVDGFSIPMSFEVKGVGNTDIKRGITLGVGSSSGVDTRDQLMNKYLDQPGLDEPFRTLVQKDRDDEVIRLVAPYHGAAFKPGGAAQRYFDGYVDHVWRYYSIHELDFNDQADGTGNRYRGRVVPGANGERVFRVSRNDGPTFDIAKPGTDDVFTNNGTLQPGGTDANAFGALLAAAINRHVATRARNWLDPSSFYRASPSNQWAHFWHQVSIDGLAYGMGFDDTADQSSVAILPADENLKSLTISIGW
;
A
#
# COMPACT_ATOMS: atom_id res chain seq x y z
N MET A 1 41.17 54.02 10.89
CA MET A 1 39.78 53.94 11.39
C MET A 1 39.07 52.85 10.58
N ALA A 2 39.03 51.59 11.05
CA ALA A 2 37.88 50.95 11.73
C ALA A 2 36.57 51.06 10.91
N ARG A 3 35.76 50.04 10.60
CA ARG A 3 35.62 48.62 10.98
C ARG A 3 34.41 48.12 10.15
N HIS A 4 34.40 46.92 9.56
CA HIS A 4 33.35 45.92 9.85
C HIS A 4 33.59 44.57 9.16
N LYS A 5 33.28 43.53 9.92
CA LYS A 5 33.66 42.12 9.75
C LYS A 5 32.78 41.39 8.73
N ARG A 6 33.40 40.55 7.90
CA ARG A 6 32.76 39.46 7.16
C ARG A 6 32.21 38.41 8.14
N ARG A 7 30.96 37.99 7.94
CA ARG A 7 30.41 36.70 8.39
C ARG A 7 29.75 36.05 7.17
N THR A 8 30.40 35.04 6.61
CA THR A 8 29.81 34.12 5.64
C THR A 8 28.94 33.12 6.40
N ARG A 9 27.64 33.09 6.12
CA ARG A 9 26.74 32.00 6.54
C ARG A 9 26.99 30.81 5.60
N ALA A 10 27.37 29.68 6.17
CA ALA A 10 27.34 28.40 5.47
C ALA A 10 25.88 28.06 5.12
N ALA A 11 25.60 27.88 3.83
CA ALA A 11 24.35 27.29 3.36
C ALA A 11 24.37 25.80 3.73
N ARG A 12 23.48 25.38 4.64
CA ARG A 12 23.16 23.97 4.83
C ARG A 12 22.26 23.56 3.67
N ALA A 13 22.78 22.73 2.78
CA ALA A 13 21.96 21.98 1.83
C ALA A 13 21.12 20.98 2.62
N ASN A 14 19.80 21.17 2.63
CA ASN A 14 18.85 20.16 3.07
C ASN A 14 18.58 19.25 1.86
N THR A 15 19.12 18.05 1.88
CA THR A 15 18.74 16.97 0.97
C THR A 15 17.47 16.32 1.52
N LEU A 16 16.32 16.59 0.88
CA LEU A 16 15.05 15.90 1.17
C LEU A 16 14.95 14.69 0.22
N LEU A 17 14.82 13.48 0.77
CA LEU A 17 14.56 12.26 0.01
C LEU A 17 13.11 12.26 -0.50
N SER A 18 12.91 12.08 -1.81
CA SER A 18 11.62 11.84 -2.45
C SER A 18 11.33 10.33 -2.52
N LEU A 19 10.18 9.88 -1.99
CA LEU A 19 9.59 8.58 -2.32
C LEU A 19 8.42 8.79 -3.31
N ALA A 20 8.51 8.14 -4.47
CA ALA A 20 7.48 8.17 -5.50
C ALA A 20 6.34 7.20 -5.17
N ALA A 21 5.10 7.65 -5.30
CA ALA A 21 3.96 6.76 -5.50
C ALA A 21 4.08 6.20 -6.93
N TYR A 22 4.36 4.92 -7.06
CA TYR A 22 4.42 4.24 -8.34
C TYR A 22 2.99 3.97 -8.83
N SER A 23 2.54 4.70 -9.84
CA SER A 23 1.43 4.24 -10.69
C SER A 23 1.98 3.20 -11.67
N CYS A 24 1.29 2.06 -11.73
CA CYS A 24 1.71 0.89 -12.50
C CYS A 24 1.55 1.16 -14.01
N ARG A 25 2.58 1.71 -14.65
CA ARG A 25 2.80 1.56 -16.09
C ARG A 25 4.27 1.30 -16.37
N GLY A 26 4.60 0.03 -16.61
CA GLY A 26 5.85 -0.35 -17.26
C GLY A 26 5.89 0.18 -18.69
N ARG A 27 6.49 1.35 -18.89
CA ARG A 27 7.07 1.74 -20.19
C ARG A 27 8.47 2.27 -19.98
N TYR A 28 9.43 1.51 -20.48
CA TYR A 28 10.83 1.87 -20.66
C TYR A 28 10.98 3.27 -21.24
N VAL A 29 11.55 4.20 -20.48
CA VAL A 29 12.24 5.39 -21.01
C VAL A 29 13.52 5.58 -20.20
N ALA A 30 14.65 5.66 -20.91
CA ALA A 30 15.97 5.85 -20.36
C ALA A 30 16.16 7.28 -19.83
N ALA A 31 16.74 7.35 -18.63
CA ALA A 31 17.67 8.33 -18.06
C ALA A 31 17.36 9.85 -18.06
N ASP A 32 17.66 10.41 -16.89
CA ASP A 32 18.22 11.74 -16.61
C ASP A 32 17.24 12.89 -16.34
N SER A 33 16.86 13.04 -15.06
CA SER A 33 16.78 14.33 -14.36
C SER A 33 16.29 14.13 -12.92
N THR A 34 17.20 14.28 -11.96
CA THR A 34 16.88 14.44 -10.54
C THR A 34 16.29 15.84 -10.32
N GLN A 35 14.95 15.96 -10.26
CA GLN A 35 14.27 17.15 -9.77
C GLN A 35 13.03 16.78 -8.94
N ASP A 36 12.88 17.52 -7.84
CA ASP A 36 12.01 17.29 -6.69
C ASP A 36 10.53 16.96 -7.01
N PHE A 37 10.06 15.81 -6.51
CA PHE A 37 8.66 15.38 -6.51
C PHE A 37 8.05 15.53 -5.10
N PRO A 38 7.03 16.37 -4.90
CA PRO A 38 6.27 16.42 -3.65
C PRO A 38 4.91 15.75 -3.83
N GLY A 39 4.89 14.41 -3.76
CA GLY A 39 3.68 13.61 -3.55
C GLY A 39 3.45 13.21 -2.08
N TYR A 40 4.32 13.68 -1.17
CA TYR A 40 4.30 13.36 0.26
C TYR A 40 4.42 14.61 1.15
N ALA A 41 3.82 15.72 0.73
CA ALA A 41 3.77 16.96 1.52
C ALA A 41 2.51 17.09 2.41
N LEU A 42 1.77 15.99 2.61
CA LEU A 42 0.54 15.95 3.40
C LEU A 42 0.61 14.99 4.60
N MET A 43 1.82 14.74 5.13
CA MET A 43 1.98 13.89 6.33
C MET A 43 2.80 14.56 7.45
N ILE A 44 3.23 15.82 7.30
CA ILE A 44 4.01 16.54 8.33
C ILE A 44 3.55 18.00 8.40
N ARG A 45 2.61 18.29 9.32
CA ARG A 45 2.48 19.56 10.10
C ARG A 45 1.17 19.62 10.90
N ILE A 46 0.96 18.65 11.79
CA ILE A 46 0.08 18.86 12.95
C ILE A 46 1.01 18.85 14.18
N LEU A 47 0.78 19.79 15.09
CA LEU A 47 1.30 19.88 16.46
C LEU A 47 2.65 20.60 16.67
N GLN A 48 2.60 21.93 16.58
CA GLN A 48 3.33 22.76 17.54
C GLN A 48 2.32 23.44 18.46
N THR A 49 2.14 22.91 19.68
CA THR A 49 2.10 23.67 20.94
C THR A 49 1.88 22.75 22.15
N SER A 50 2.45 23.17 23.28
CA SER A 50 2.35 22.62 24.65
C SER A 50 3.11 21.34 25.01
N MET A 51 4.39 21.51 25.36
CA MET A 51 4.99 20.78 26.49
C MET A 51 5.11 21.74 27.68
N LEU A 52 4.83 21.24 28.90
CA LEU A 52 5.53 21.59 30.14
C LEU A 52 4.97 20.77 31.32
N ARG A 53 5.71 19.76 31.81
CA ARG A 53 6.26 19.69 33.19
C ARG A 53 6.81 18.32 33.59
N ARG A 54 8.12 18.33 33.90
CA ARG A 54 8.84 17.74 35.05
C ARG A 54 8.84 16.21 35.26
N LEU A 55 10.04 15.64 35.04
CA LEU A 55 10.58 14.50 35.78
C LEU A 55 11.48 15.00 36.94
N PRO A 56 11.72 14.17 37.97
CA PRO A 56 13.08 14.05 38.48
C PRO A 56 13.60 12.61 38.54
N LEU A 57 14.92 12.52 38.41
CA LEU A 57 15.81 11.36 38.54
C LEU A 57 15.61 10.56 39.84
N LEU A 58 16.02 9.28 39.81
CA LEU A 58 16.99 8.76 40.80
C LEU A 58 17.73 7.49 40.31
N LEU A 59 18.96 7.40 40.82
CA LEU A 59 20.08 6.52 40.46
C LEU A 59 20.18 5.30 41.41
N ALA A 60 20.74 4.22 40.86
CA ALA A 60 21.82 3.38 41.42
C ALA A 60 21.56 2.21 42.41
N ALA A 61 22.17 1.07 42.00
CA ALA A 61 23.14 0.22 42.73
C ALA A 61 22.73 -1.17 43.27
N CYS A 62 23.44 -2.19 42.72
CA CYS A 62 24.15 -3.36 43.30
C CYS A 62 23.49 -4.22 44.42
N PHE A 63 23.72 -5.53 44.59
CA PHE A 63 24.94 -6.36 44.47
C PHE A 63 24.61 -7.88 44.64
N LEU A 64 25.53 -8.74 44.16
CA LEU A 64 26.03 -10.05 44.70
C LEU A 64 25.21 -11.38 44.65
N SER A 65 25.65 -12.24 43.71
CA SER A 65 26.25 -13.60 43.87
C SER A 65 25.61 -14.72 44.72
N GLY A 66 25.63 -15.95 44.16
CA GLY A 66 25.63 -17.22 44.92
C GLY A 66 25.89 -18.46 44.04
N CYS A 67 26.99 -19.17 44.31
CA CYS A 67 27.46 -20.40 43.66
C CYS A 67 26.87 -21.70 44.26
N GLY A 68 27.03 -22.81 43.52
CA GLY A 68 27.04 -24.21 44.00
C GLY A 68 26.38 -25.14 42.97
N GLY A 69 26.88 -26.30 42.55
CA GLY A 69 27.94 -27.19 43.03
C GLY A 69 27.56 -28.63 42.60
N SER A 70 28.52 -29.37 42.08
CA SER A 70 28.49 -30.62 41.29
C SER A 70 28.20 -31.96 42.01
N SER A 71 27.84 -33.01 41.25
CA SER A 71 28.42 -34.39 41.18
C SER A 71 27.41 -35.38 40.56
N SER A 72 27.62 -35.97 39.38
CA SER A 72 28.46 -37.11 38.94
C SER A 72 27.93 -38.51 39.32
N GLY A 73 27.61 -39.32 38.31
CA GLY A 73 27.38 -40.77 38.39
C GLY A 73 27.36 -41.39 36.99
N SER A 74 28.40 -42.15 36.66
CA SER A 74 28.71 -42.79 35.38
C SER A 74 28.24 -44.26 35.34
N SER A 75 27.82 -44.74 34.17
CA SER A 75 27.95 -46.14 33.76
C SER A 75 28.03 -46.24 32.24
N ASP A 76 29.14 -46.79 31.76
CA ASP A 76 29.54 -47.00 30.37
C ASP A 76 28.75 -48.11 29.68
N ASP A 77 28.39 -47.89 28.40
CA ASP A 77 28.29 -48.94 27.37
C ASP A 77 28.29 -48.29 25.95
N PRO A 78 29.41 -48.23 25.21
CA PRO A 78 29.56 -47.29 24.09
C PRO A 78 29.43 -47.89 22.68
N GLU A 79 28.56 -48.89 22.45
CA GLU A 79 28.45 -49.47 21.09
C GLU A 79 27.05 -49.87 20.60
N LEU A 80 25.98 -49.42 21.26
CA LEU A 80 24.59 -49.64 20.79
C LEU A 80 23.67 -48.41 20.88
N ALA A 81 24.20 -47.22 21.21
CA ALA A 81 23.40 -46.00 21.47
C ALA A 81 23.52 -44.87 20.42
N GLN A 82 24.14 -45.10 19.26
CA GLN A 82 24.36 -44.04 18.26
C GLN A 82 23.30 -43.93 17.15
N ALA A 83 22.19 -44.68 17.21
CA ALA A 83 21.16 -44.67 16.17
C ALA A 83 19.76 -44.17 16.61
N SER A 84 19.56 -43.65 17.83
CA SER A 84 18.20 -43.28 18.29
C SER A 84 18.07 -41.98 19.11
N MET A 85 19.04 -41.06 19.06
CA MET A 85 18.86 -39.72 19.65
C MET A 85 19.48 -38.62 18.80
N MET A 86 18.95 -38.40 17.59
CA MET A 86 18.80 -37.02 17.14
C MET A 86 17.67 -36.41 17.99
N LYS A 87 18.00 -35.94 19.20
CA LYS A 87 17.17 -34.93 19.86
C LYS A 87 17.07 -33.81 18.84
N SER A 88 15.89 -33.59 18.25
CA SER A 88 15.61 -32.34 17.55
C SER A 88 15.99 -31.24 18.54
N ALA A 89 17.00 -30.44 18.21
CA ALA A 89 17.33 -29.29 19.02
C ALA A 89 16.02 -28.50 19.19
N ALA A 90 15.71 -28.09 20.43
CA ALA A 90 14.57 -27.23 20.65
C ALA A 90 14.69 -26.02 19.70
N PRO A 91 13.60 -25.60 19.06
CA PRO A 91 13.65 -24.44 18.18
C PRO A 91 14.26 -23.25 18.92
N ALA A 92 15.09 -22.48 18.23
CA ALA A 92 15.73 -21.31 18.82
C ALA A 92 14.64 -20.34 19.31
N THR A 93 14.88 -19.64 20.42
CA THR A 93 13.94 -18.65 20.97
C THR A 93 14.65 -17.35 21.31
N ILE A 94 13.96 -16.23 21.14
CA ILE A 94 14.37 -14.90 21.59
C ILE A 94 13.20 -14.23 22.32
N ALA A 95 13.46 -13.58 23.45
CA ALA A 95 12.40 -12.86 24.15
C ALA A 95 12.03 -11.58 23.40
N TYR A 96 10.75 -11.20 23.36
CA TYR A 96 10.27 -9.99 22.69
C TYR A 96 10.95 -8.73 23.24
N SER A 97 11.23 -8.71 24.55
CA SER A 97 11.97 -7.63 25.21
C SER A 97 13.39 -7.40 24.68
N GLN A 98 13.93 -8.34 23.90
CA GLN A 98 15.24 -8.23 23.24
C GLN A 98 15.11 -7.68 21.80
N LEU A 99 13.90 -7.55 21.26
CA LEU A 99 13.68 -6.98 19.95
C LEU A 99 13.79 -5.45 19.99
N PRO A 100 14.21 -4.81 18.88
CA PRO A 100 14.33 -3.36 18.83
C PRO A 100 12.98 -2.65 19.04
N ASP A 101 12.98 -1.46 19.66
CA ASP A 101 11.78 -0.63 19.84
C ASP A 101 11.02 -0.40 18.52
N GLY A 102 9.69 -0.47 18.56
CA GLY A 102 8.87 -0.37 17.35
C GLY A 102 8.84 -1.67 16.51
N SER A 103 9.41 -2.77 17.01
CA SER A 103 9.05 -4.10 16.52
C SER A 103 7.55 -4.32 16.70
N PHE A 104 6.94 -5.06 15.79
CA PHE A 104 5.49 -5.26 15.76
C PHE A 104 5.13 -6.67 15.32
N ALA A 105 3.92 -7.11 15.67
CA ALA A 105 3.38 -8.38 15.21
C ALA A 105 2.68 -8.23 13.86
N LEU A 106 3.04 -9.05 12.89
CA LEU A 106 2.27 -9.27 11.66
C LEU A 106 1.51 -10.60 11.81
N HIS A 107 0.19 -10.53 11.99
CA HIS A 107 -0.68 -11.69 12.02
C HIS A 107 -1.21 -11.98 10.62
N LEU A 108 -0.96 -13.19 10.11
CA LEU A 108 -1.38 -13.63 8.77
C LEU A 108 -2.45 -14.71 8.90
N LYS A 109 -3.70 -14.27 9.08
CA LYS A 109 -4.81 -15.16 9.38
C LYS A 109 -5.33 -15.84 8.11
N ASN A 110 -5.31 -17.16 8.09
CA ASN A 110 -6.07 -17.93 7.10
C ASN A 110 -7.58 -17.81 7.39
N ALA A 111 -8.27 -17.01 6.60
CA ALA A 111 -9.71 -16.78 6.65
C ALA A 111 -10.46 -17.47 5.48
N SER A 112 -9.83 -18.46 4.84
CA SER A 112 -10.42 -19.23 3.72
C SER A 112 -11.55 -20.17 4.13
N ASP A 113 -11.85 -20.26 5.44
CA ASP A 113 -12.89 -21.14 5.98
C ASP A 113 -12.66 -22.61 5.54
N GLY A 114 -11.40 -23.04 5.63
CA GLY A 114 -10.95 -24.41 5.33
C GLY A 114 -10.73 -24.71 3.84
N ARG A 115 -10.97 -23.76 2.93
CA ARG A 115 -10.81 -23.97 1.48
C ARG A 115 -9.35 -24.02 1.04
N LEU A 116 -8.47 -23.36 1.78
CA LEU A 116 -7.02 -23.41 1.55
C LEU A 116 -6.32 -23.91 2.81
N PRO A 117 -5.46 -24.94 2.71
CA PRO A 117 -4.54 -25.26 3.78
C PRO A 117 -3.41 -24.22 3.85
N ASP A 118 -2.85 -24.06 5.05
CA ASP A 118 -1.82 -23.05 5.33
C ASP A 118 -0.54 -23.22 4.50
N ASP A 119 -0.23 -24.45 4.08
CA ASP A 119 0.93 -24.77 3.23
C ASP A 119 0.72 -24.41 1.75
N GLN A 120 -0.48 -23.95 1.38
CA GLN A 120 -0.80 -23.43 0.05
C GLN A 120 -0.94 -21.90 0.01
N ILE A 121 -0.75 -21.21 1.12
CA ILE A 121 -0.77 -19.75 1.18
C ILE A 121 0.66 -19.27 1.39
N TYR A 122 1.24 -18.72 0.33
CA TYR A 122 2.60 -18.18 0.30
C TYR A 122 2.58 -16.68 0.59
N VAL A 123 3.62 -16.21 1.27
CA VAL A 123 3.84 -14.80 1.60
C VAL A 123 5.25 -14.39 1.18
N GLU A 124 5.34 -13.26 0.49
CA GLU A 124 6.60 -12.59 0.14
C GLU A 124 6.52 -11.13 0.58
N ILE A 125 7.40 -10.71 1.49
CA ILE A 125 7.46 -9.33 1.99
C ILE A 125 8.67 -8.65 1.39
N VAL A 126 8.45 -7.59 0.63
CA VAL A 126 9.51 -6.79 0.00
C VAL A 126 9.38 -5.33 0.34
N SER A 127 10.50 -4.65 0.60
CA SER A 127 10.56 -3.20 0.76
C SER A 127 11.63 -2.60 -0.15
N GLN A 128 11.60 -1.29 -0.35
CA GLN A 128 12.59 -0.54 -1.12
C GLN A 128 13.14 0.70 -0.39
N PRO A 129 13.70 0.56 0.83
CA PRO A 129 14.30 1.69 1.52
C PRO A 129 15.51 2.23 0.76
N ASP A 130 15.54 3.55 0.53
CA ASP A 130 16.64 4.29 -0.13
C ASP A 130 17.11 3.69 -1.46
N GLY A 131 16.19 3.14 -2.24
CA GLY A 131 16.51 2.52 -3.54
C GLY A 131 17.25 1.20 -3.40
N LYS A 132 17.05 0.42 -2.33
CA LYS A 132 17.55 -0.95 -2.22
C LYS A 132 16.41 -1.90 -1.96
N VAL A 133 16.34 -3.02 -2.69
CA VAL A 133 15.39 -4.09 -2.38
C VAL A 133 15.77 -4.79 -1.09
N THR A 134 14.83 -4.91 -0.16
CA THR A 134 14.94 -5.78 1.00
C THR A 134 13.79 -6.78 1.01
N ALA A 135 14.05 -7.98 1.54
CA ALA A 135 13.02 -9.00 1.76
C ALA A 135 13.00 -9.44 3.23
N VAL A 136 11.88 -10.05 3.65
CA VAL A 136 11.75 -10.65 4.98
C VAL A 136 11.62 -12.16 4.89
N ASP A 137 12.47 -12.86 5.64
CA ASP A 137 12.37 -14.31 5.87
C ASP A 137 11.65 -14.61 7.18
N ALA A 138 10.84 -15.68 7.19
CA ALA A 138 10.42 -16.33 8.42
C ALA A 138 11.55 -17.24 8.93
N THR A 139 12.15 -16.90 10.06
CA THR A 139 13.27 -17.67 10.62
C THR A 139 12.78 -18.94 11.34
N SER A 140 13.70 -19.83 11.72
CA SER A 140 13.39 -20.93 12.64
C SER A 140 13.38 -20.53 14.12
N THR A 141 13.47 -19.22 14.42
CA THR A 141 13.51 -18.68 15.79
C THR A 141 12.13 -18.21 16.21
N ASN A 142 11.67 -18.65 17.38
CA ASN A 142 10.39 -18.24 17.96
C ASN A 142 10.55 -17.10 18.97
N VAL A 143 9.47 -16.36 19.19
CA VAL A 143 9.33 -15.29 20.16
C VAL A 143 8.19 -15.69 21.13
N PRO A 144 8.48 -16.36 22.27
CA PRO A 144 7.50 -17.02 23.12
C PRO A 144 6.80 -16.11 24.18
N ASP A 145 6.83 -14.79 23.98
CA ASP A 145 6.38 -13.79 24.96
C ASP A 145 6.02 -12.45 24.29
N GLY A 146 5.65 -12.50 23.02
CA GLY A 146 5.25 -11.32 22.28
C GLY A 146 3.96 -10.69 22.85
N PRO A 147 3.78 -9.36 22.73
CA PRO A 147 2.61 -8.66 23.27
C PRO A 147 1.29 -9.05 22.59
N GLU A 148 1.35 -9.86 21.53
CA GLU A 148 0.22 -10.42 20.80
C GLU A 148 0.26 -11.96 20.76
N GLY A 149 1.02 -12.58 21.67
CA GLY A 149 1.21 -14.03 21.75
C GLY A 149 2.53 -14.53 21.14
N ASP A 150 2.72 -15.85 21.16
CA ASP A 150 3.93 -16.44 20.60
C ASP A 150 3.94 -16.32 19.07
N GLY A 151 5.10 -16.07 18.48
CA GLY A 151 5.25 -15.96 17.03
C GLY A 151 6.63 -16.38 16.53
N THR A 152 6.81 -16.31 15.22
CA THR A 152 8.09 -16.51 14.54
C THR A 152 8.82 -15.18 14.40
N LEU A 153 10.14 -15.14 14.55
CA LEU A 153 10.95 -13.95 14.26
C LEU A 153 11.13 -13.78 12.75
N GLY A 154 10.88 -12.58 12.24
CA GLY A 154 11.24 -12.17 10.88
C GLY A 154 12.68 -11.65 10.80
N ALA A 155 13.38 -11.98 9.72
CA ALA A 155 14.71 -11.45 9.43
C ALA A 155 14.70 -10.63 8.14
N VAL A 156 15.22 -9.41 8.19
CA VAL A 156 15.27 -8.50 7.03
C VAL A 156 16.63 -8.61 6.34
N GLY A 157 16.63 -8.97 5.06
CA GLY A 157 17.83 -9.07 4.22
C GLY A 157 17.80 -8.07 3.06
N THR A 158 18.96 -7.55 2.66
CA THR A 158 19.09 -6.77 1.42
C THR A 158 19.36 -7.70 0.24
N LEU A 159 18.66 -7.51 -0.86
CA LEU A 159 18.83 -8.26 -2.09
C LEU A 159 19.63 -7.47 -3.12
N THR A 160 20.23 -8.20 -4.05
CA THR A 160 21.08 -7.70 -5.12
C THR A 160 20.66 -8.27 -6.47
N SER A 161 21.13 -7.67 -7.56
CA SER A 161 20.81 -8.13 -8.91
C SER A 161 21.17 -9.62 -9.08
N GLY A 162 20.20 -10.43 -9.50
CA GLY A 162 20.33 -11.88 -9.64
C GLY A 162 19.66 -12.68 -8.53
N ASP A 163 19.34 -12.05 -7.40
CA ASP A 163 18.47 -12.64 -6.37
C ASP A 163 17.01 -12.68 -6.85
N ASP A 164 16.19 -13.52 -6.22
CA ASP A 164 14.74 -13.59 -6.45
C ASP A 164 14.02 -13.65 -5.10
N LEU A 165 12.98 -12.82 -4.94
CA LEU A 165 12.13 -12.82 -3.75
C LEU A 165 11.51 -14.20 -3.50
N ALA A 166 11.34 -15.04 -4.54
CA ALA A 166 10.87 -16.41 -4.41
C ALA A 166 11.68 -17.26 -3.41
N ALA A 167 12.96 -16.93 -3.21
CA ALA A 167 13.84 -17.59 -2.23
C ALA A 167 13.49 -17.22 -0.77
N HIS A 168 12.81 -16.08 -0.57
CA HIS A 168 12.37 -15.54 0.71
C HIS A 168 10.88 -15.81 1.00
N ALA A 169 10.20 -16.51 0.09
CA ALA A 169 8.81 -16.89 0.27
C ALA A 169 8.66 -17.92 1.40
N PHE A 170 7.69 -17.71 2.28
CA PHE A 170 7.29 -18.67 3.31
C PHE A 170 5.78 -18.93 3.24
N THR A 171 5.34 -20.05 3.82
CA THR A 171 3.93 -20.41 3.93
C THR A 171 3.39 -20.10 5.32
N LEU A 172 2.07 -19.96 5.46
CA LEU A 172 1.47 -19.77 6.78
C LEU A 172 1.78 -20.95 7.72
N ALA A 173 1.95 -22.16 7.19
CA ALA A 173 2.27 -23.36 7.95
C ALA A 173 3.66 -23.31 8.61
N GLN A 174 4.55 -22.43 8.16
CA GLN A 174 5.88 -22.24 8.75
C GLN A 174 5.88 -21.27 9.94
N LEU A 175 4.77 -20.56 10.18
CA LEU A 175 4.67 -19.57 11.25
C LEU A 175 4.11 -20.18 12.53
N THR A 176 4.75 -19.88 13.66
CA THR A 176 4.18 -20.13 14.98
C THR A 176 2.96 -19.22 15.17
N ASN A 177 1.80 -19.81 15.44
CA ASN A 177 0.50 -19.12 15.61
C ASN A 177 0.18 -18.08 14.53
N HIS A 178 0.58 -18.34 13.27
CA HIS A 178 0.37 -17.41 12.14
C HIS A 178 0.90 -15.99 12.39
N THR A 179 1.91 -15.84 13.26
CA THR A 179 2.43 -14.55 13.70
C THR A 179 3.90 -14.41 13.34
N LEU A 180 4.26 -13.31 12.69
CA LEU A 180 5.63 -12.93 12.37
C LEU A 180 5.99 -11.63 13.10
N TYR A 181 7.01 -11.65 13.95
CA TYR A 181 7.54 -10.46 14.61
C TYR A 181 8.56 -9.77 13.72
N LEU A 182 8.25 -8.56 13.29
CA LEU A 182 9.08 -7.75 12.41
C LEU A 182 9.96 -6.79 13.22
N PRO A 183 11.29 -6.77 13.03
CA PRO A 183 12.20 -5.90 13.79
C PRO A 183 11.95 -4.41 13.57
N GLY A 184 11.97 -3.62 14.64
CA GLY A 184 11.72 -2.17 14.62
C GLY A 184 12.90 -1.32 14.13
N ASP A 185 14.10 -1.88 14.06
CA ASP A 185 15.29 -1.20 13.51
C ASP A 185 15.34 -1.24 11.97
N ALA A 186 14.46 -2.00 11.33
CA ALA A 186 14.31 -2.04 9.88
C ALA A 186 13.43 -0.91 9.34
N ARG A 187 13.59 -0.63 8.04
CA ARG A 187 12.83 0.39 7.29
C ARG A 187 11.95 -0.28 6.24
N TYR A 188 10.66 -0.33 6.52
CA TYR A 188 9.63 -0.88 5.65
C TYR A 188 9.08 0.25 4.78
N LEU A 189 9.83 0.69 3.77
CA LEU A 189 9.43 1.80 2.89
C LEU A 189 9.04 1.26 1.52
N GLY A 190 7.87 1.67 1.01
CA GLY A 190 7.32 1.13 -0.23
C GLY A 190 7.10 -0.39 -0.14
N THR A 191 6.71 -0.87 1.03
CA THR A 191 6.63 -2.30 1.32
C THR A 191 5.38 -2.89 0.70
N ARG A 192 5.54 -4.08 0.12
CA ARG A 192 4.43 -4.94 -0.28
C ARG A 192 4.55 -6.28 0.42
N ILE A 193 3.44 -6.70 1.02
CA ILE A 193 3.23 -8.04 1.54
C ILE A 193 2.37 -8.74 0.51
N TYR A 194 3.02 -9.48 -0.39
CA TYR A 194 2.31 -10.31 -1.38
C TYR A 194 1.77 -11.55 -0.70
N VAL A 195 0.54 -11.92 -1.06
CA VAL A 195 -0.07 -13.20 -0.73
C VAL A 195 -0.35 -13.91 -2.04
N SER A 196 0.12 -15.14 -2.19
CA SER A 196 -0.13 -15.96 -3.37
C SER A 196 -0.60 -17.37 -3.00
N VAL A 197 -1.40 -17.97 -3.87
CA VAL A 197 -2.06 -19.26 -3.59
C VAL A 197 -1.49 -20.37 -4.48
N ARG A 198 -1.24 -21.54 -3.88
CA ARG A 198 -0.68 -22.79 -4.47
C ARG A 198 0.74 -22.68 -5.00
N ARG A 199 1.25 -21.49 -5.31
CA ARG A 199 2.62 -21.29 -5.77
C ARG A 199 3.10 -19.89 -5.39
N ARG A 200 4.32 -19.81 -4.87
CA ARG A 200 5.07 -18.55 -4.73
C ARG A 200 5.22 -17.81 -6.07
N LEU A 201 5.40 -16.51 -5.97
CA LEU A 201 5.70 -15.61 -7.08
C LEU A 201 7.19 -15.66 -7.43
N GLN A 202 7.50 -15.40 -8.69
CA GLN A 202 8.85 -15.20 -9.21
C GLN A 202 9.04 -13.71 -9.46
N MET A 203 9.84 -13.07 -8.64
CA MET A 203 10.04 -11.62 -8.67
C MET A 203 11.53 -11.33 -8.61
N PRO A 204 12.26 -11.53 -9.72
CA PRO A 204 13.70 -11.37 -9.75
C PRO A 204 14.11 -9.91 -9.54
N VAL A 205 15.15 -9.72 -8.72
CA VAL A 205 15.82 -8.44 -8.51
C VAL A 205 16.68 -8.15 -9.74
N ASN A 206 16.49 -6.98 -10.32
CA ASN A 206 17.14 -6.59 -11.55
C ASN A 206 18.00 -5.32 -11.34
N ALA A 207 19.00 -5.14 -12.19
CA ALA A 207 19.94 -4.02 -12.08
C ALA A 207 19.32 -2.66 -12.45
N VAL A 208 18.04 -2.61 -12.86
CA VAL A 208 17.38 -1.35 -13.20
C VAL A 208 16.90 -0.71 -11.91
N ALA A 209 17.56 0.40 -11.54
CA ALA A 209 17.24 1.22 -10.37
C ALA A 209 17.23 0.46 -9.03
N ASP A 210 18.05 -0.61 -8.90
CA ASP A 210 18.13 -1.44 -7.70
C ASP A 210 16.72 -1.90 -7.22
N GLY A 211 15.88 -2.29 -8.18
CA GLY A 211 14.49 -2.71 -8.00
C GLY A 211 14.25 -4.20 -8.26
N TYR A 212 12.98 -4.60 -8.20
CA TYR A 212 12.55 -5.97 -8.52
C TYR A 212 11.48 -5.98 -9.61
N THR A 213 11.38 -7.10 -10.30
CA THR A 213 10.38 -7.32 -11.34
C THR A 213 9.06 -7.71 -10.69
N GLN A 214 8.06 -6.84 -10.77
CA GLN A 214 6.71 -7.15 -10.31
C GLN A 214 5.98 -8.07 -11.33
N PRO A 215 5.00 -8.88 -10.89
CA PRO A 215 4.20 -9.70 -11.80
C PRO A 215 3.54 -8.85 -12.90
N ASN A 216 3.77 -9.19 -14.17
CA ASN A 216 3.09 -8.56 -15.28
C ASN A 216 1.82 -9.34 -15.66
N ILE A 217 0.68 -8.93 -15.08
CA ILE A 217 -0.62 -9.56 -15.32
C ILE A 217 -1.11 -9.45 -16.77
N GLU A 218 -0.54 -8.55 -17.58
CA GLU A 218 -0.93 -8.37 -18.97
C GLU A 218 -0.18 -9.28 -19.95
N ASN A 219 0.90 -9.92 -19.51
CA ASN A 219 1.74 -10.78 -20.34
C ASN A 219 1.42 -12.26 -20.05
N PRO A 220 0.74 -13.00 -20.94
CA PRO A 220 0.44 -14.43 -20.75
C PRO A 220 1.67 -15.34 -20.61
N SER A 221 2.87 -14.84 -20.93
CA SER A 221 4.14 -15.54 -20.75
C SER A 221 4.85 -15.18 -19.44
N ASP A 222 4.33 -14.23 -18.65
CA ASP A 222 4.84 -13.96 -17.32
C ASP A 222 4.70 -15.22 -16.46
N PRO A 223 5.76 -15.64 -15.72
CA PRO A 223 5.69 -16.85 -14.93
C PRO A 223 4.53 -16.83 -13.93
N ASN A 224 4.16 -15.65 -13.42
CA ASN A 224 3.12 -15.45 -12.40
C ASN A 224 1.72 -15.26 -12.99
N TYR A 225 1.57 -15.28 -14.33
CA TYR A 225 0.29 -14.97 -14.98
C TYR A 225 -0.89 -15.80 -14.44
N ALA A 226 -0.68 -17.10 -14.25
CA ALA A 226 -1.70 -18.04 -13.76
C ALA A 226 -1.77 -18.16 -12.23
N THR A 227 -0.92 -17.46 -11.48
CA THR A 227 -0.93 -17.51 -10.01
C THR A 227 -1.94 -16.49 -9.45
N PRO A 228 -2.95 -16.91 -8.67
CA PRO A 228 -3.77 -15.98 -7.90
C PRO A 228 -2.91 -15.31 -6.83
N PHE A 229 -2.84 -13.98 -6.85
CA PHE A 229 -2.09 -13.20 -5.88
C PHE A 229 -2.72 -11.83 -5.68
N ASP A 230 -2.51 -11.28 -4.49
CA ASP A 230 -2.92 -9.94 -4.10
C ASP A 230 -1.87 -9.38 -3.13
N TRP A 231 -1.94 -8.09 -2.76
CA TRP A 231 -0.96 -7.54 -1.82
C TRP A 231 -1.51 -6.47 -0.89
N PHE A 232 -0.85 -6.35 0.26
CA PHE A 232 -0.99 -5.22 1.18
C PHE A 232 0.21 -4.28 1.02
N GLU A 233 -0.04 -2.98 0.95
CA GLU A 233 0.98 -1.95 0.85
C GLU A 233 1.19 -1.29 2.21
N MET A 234 2.43 -0.99 2.57
CA MET A 234 2.72 -0.19 3.76
C MET A 234 4.00 0.63 3.67
N THR A 235 4.05 1.63 4.54
CA THR A 235 5.26 2.35 4.90
C THR A 235 5.37 2.44 6.42
N TYR A 236 6.54 2.13 6.97
CA TYR A 236 6.84 2.22 8.38
C TYR A 236 8.35 2.21 8.65
N ALA A 237 8.85 3.18 9.41
CA ALA A 237 10.23 3.20 9.89
C ALA A 237 10.23 3.78 11.31
N PRO A 238 10.05 2.95 12.35
CA PRO A 238 9.87 3.46 13.70
C PRO A 238 11.17 3.92 14.35
N GLN A 239 12.30 3.39 13.92
CA GLN A 239 13.62 3.84 14.33
C GLN A 239 14.34 4.59 13.21
N GLY A 240 15.18 5.55 13.60
CA GLY A 240 15.97 6.38 12.70
C GLY A 240 15.42 7.81 12.51
N HIS A 241 16.15 8.61 11.72
CA HIS A 241 15.81 10.00 11.43
C HIS A 241 15.81 10.22 9.90
N PRO A 242 14.66 10.53 9.27
CA PRO A 242 13.33 10.74 9.89
C PRO A 242 12.57 9.43 10.18
N LYS A 243 11.90 9.37 11.35
CA LYS A 243 10.87 8.37 11.65
C LYS A 243 9.75 8.49 10.61
N VAL A 244 9.22 7.37 10.15
CA VAL A 244 8.05 7.32 9.26
C VAL A 244 6.92 6.62 10.01
N ALA A 245 5.80 7.33 10.16
CA ALA A 245 4.58 6.79 10.76
C ALA A 245 4.04 5.63 9.91
N PHE A 246 3.28 4.73 10.53
CA PHE A 246 2.63 3.68 9.77
C PHE A 246 1.55 4.26 8.87
N GLY A 247 1.60 3.89 7.58
CA GLY A 247 0.49 3.99 6.66
C GLY A 247 0.39 2.68 5.87
N GLY A 248 -0.80 2.16 5.66
CA GLY A 248 -0.98 0.95 4.84
C GLY A 248 -2.40 0.74 4.33
N ASN A 249 -2.52 -0.08 3.30
CA ASN A 249 -3.76 -0.34 2.58
C ASN A 249 -3.73 -1.68 1.86
N ILE A 250 -4.90 -2.30 1.65
CA ILE A 250 -5.09 -3.20 0.51
C ILE A 250 -5.48 -2.39 -0.73
N THR A 251 -5.29 -2.91 -1.94
CA THR A 251 -5.55 -2.16 -3.17
C THR A 251 -6.28 -2.97 -4.22
N GLN A 252 -7.14 -2.30 -5.01
CA GLN A 252 -7.78 -2.84 -6.21
C GLN A 252 -7.46 -1.97 -7.43
N VAL A 253 -6.39 -1.17 -7.35
CA VAL A 253 -5.96 -0.26 -8.42
C VAL A 253 -5.55 -1.03 -9.67
N ASP A 254 -4.84 -2.15 -9.54
CA ASP A 254 -4.43 -3.01 -10.66
C ASP A 254 -5.40 -4.18 -10.89
N GLY A 255 -6.03 -4.72 -9.84
CA GLY A 255 -6.90 -5.87 -9.95
C GLY A 255 -7.35 -6.44 -8.61
N PHE A 256 -8.03 -7.57 -8.66
CA PHE A 256 -8.51 -8.31 -7.50
C PHE A 256 -8.36 -9.80 -7.75
N SER A 257 -7.71 -10.51 -6.82
CA SER A 257 -7.59 -11.96 -6.89
C SER A 257 -7.93 -12.67 -5.58
N ILE A 258 -7.60 -12.07 -4.43
CA ILE A 258 -7.78 -12.70 -3.12
C ILE A 258 -8.52 -11.72 -2.21
N PRO A 259 -9.70 -12.06 -1.67
CA PRO A 259 -10.36 -11.18 -0.73
C PRO A 259 -9.56 -11.07 0.55
N MET A 260 -9.14 -9.84 0.88
CA MET A 260 -8.39 -9.54 2.09
C MET A 260 -9.08 -8.43 2.89
N SER A 261 -8.95 -8.52 4.22
CA SER A 261 -9.18 -7.40 5.12
C SER A 261 -8.00 -7.27 6.07
N PHE A 262 -7.87 -6.12 6.70
CA PHE A 262 -6.79 -5.88 7.63
C PHE A 262 -7.21 -5.04 8.84
N GLU A 263 -6.45 -5.20 9.92
CA GLU A 263 -6.62 -4.49 11.18
C GLU A 263 -5.27 -3.95 11.64
N VAL A 264 -5.23 -2.66 11.99
CA VAL A 264 -4.04 -1.94 12.43
C VAL A 264 -4.26 -1.52 13.86
N LYS A 265 -3.39 -1.99 14.76
CA LYS A 265 -3.36 -1.55 16.15
C LYS A 265 -2.10 -0.76 16.42
N GLY A 266 -2.26 0.44 16.95
CA GLY A 266 -1.15 1.23 17.47
C GLY A 266 -0.98 1.06 18.98
N VAL A 267 0.20 1.39 19.49
CA VAL A 267 0.51 1.30 20.93
C VAL A 267 -0.29 2.29 21.81
N GLY A 268 -0.87 3.32 21.21
CA GLY A 268 -1.71 4.36 21.81
C GLY A 268 -3.21 4.05 21.78
N ASN A 269 -3.59 2.81 21.48
CA ASN A 269 -4.97 2.31 21.36
C ASN A 269 -5.71 2.72 20.07
N THR A 270 -5.00 3.20 19.05
CA THR A 270 -5.59 3.28 17.71
C THR A 270 -5.92 1.87 17.22
N ASP A 271 -7.14 1.66 16.72
CA ASP A 271 -7.62 0.39 16.16
C ASP A 271 -8.44 0.68 14.90
N ILE A 272 -7.89 0.32 13.74
CA ILE A 272 -8.48 0.61 12.43
C ILE A 272 -8.64 -0.69 11.66
N LYS A 273 -9.87 -0.99 11.25
CA LYS A 273 -10.19 -2.13 10.37
C LYS A 273 -10.65 -1.67 9.00
N ARG A 274 -10.10 -2.27 7.95
CA ARG A 274 -10.37 -1.89 6.54
C ARG A 274 -10.31 -3.12 5.63
N GLY A 275 -10.70 -2.90 4.37
CA GLY A 275 -10.61 -3.88 3.30
C GLY A 275 -11.94 -4.54 2.95
N ILE A 276 -11.91 -5.67 2.26
CA ILE A 276 -13.12 -6.33 1.78
C ILE A 276 -13.94 -6.82 2.98
N THR A 277 -15.23 -6.50 2.99
CA THR A 277 -16.15 -7.01 4.00
C THR A 277 -16.17 -8.51 3.88
N LEU A 278 -15.70 -9.15 4.94
CA LEU A 278 -15.80 -10.57 5.09
C LEU A 278 -17.24 -10.90 5.55
N GLY A 279 -18.12 -10.88 4.52
CA GLY A 279 -19.47 -11.39 4.20
C GLY A 279 -20.66 -11.50 5.16
N VAL A 280 -21.64 -12.29 4.67
CA VAL A 280 -22.80 -12.83 5.41
C VAL A 280 -23.05 -14.27 4.93
N GLY A 281 -22.42 -15.29 5.54
CA GLY A 281 -22.78 -16.68 5.24
C GLY A 281 -21.87 -17.82 5.74
N SER A 282 -20.60 -17.56 6.07
CA SER A 282 -19.73 -18.56 6.71
C SER A 282 -19.47 -18.20 8.17
N SER A 283 -19.03 -19.16 8.97
CA SER A 283 -18.61 -18.99 10.37
C SER A 283 -17.55 -17.90 10.58
N SER A 284 -16.89 -17.43 9.51
CA SER A 284 -15.89 -16.36 9.48
C SER A 284 -16.40 -15.03 8.90
N GLY A 285 -17.67 -14.95 8.52
CA GLY A 285 -18.28 -13.79 7.89
C GLY A 285 -18.12 -13.81 6.36
N VAL A 286 -16.95 -14.07 5.79
CA VAL A 286 -16.51 -13.88 4.37
C VAL A 286 -17.46 -14.34 3.24
N ASP A 287 -17.70 -13.50 2.21
CA ASP A 287 -18.10 -13.97 0.88
C ASP A 287 -16.88 -14.62 0.23
N THR A 288 -17.01 -15.85 -0.28
CA THR A 288 -15.91 -16.52 -0.98
C THR A 288 -15.45 -15.69 -2.18
N ARG A 289 -14.22 -15.93 -2.65
CA ARG A 289 -13.67 -15.29 -3.85
C ARG A 289 -14.63 -15.42 -5.03
N ASP A 290 -15.17 -16.62 -5.26
CA ASP A 290 -16.11 -16.88 -6.36
C ASP A 290 -17.43 -16.13 -6.17
N GLN A 291 -17.93 -16.02 -4.93
CA GLN A 291 -19.12 -15.22 -4.64
C GLN A 291 -18.89 -13.74 -4.94
N LEU A 292 -17.73 -13.18 -4.57
CA LEU A 292 -17.36 -11.80 -4.88
C LEU A 292 -17.20 -11.55 -6.38
N MET A 293 -16.53 -12.46 -7.10
CA MET A 293 -16.37 -12.34 -8.55
C MET A 293 -17.71 -12.45 -9.28
N ASN A 294 -18.62 -13.32 -8.82
CA ASN A 294 -19.98 -13.39 -9.37
C ASN A 294 -20.78 -12.13 -9.04
N LYS A 295 -20.69 -11.59 -7.82
CA LYS A 295 -21.33 -10.31 -7.45
C LYS A 295 -20.86 -9.15 -8.32
N TYR A 296 -19.57 -9.12 -8.67
CA TYR A 296 -19.05 -8.13 -9.62
C TYR A 296 -19.78 -8.23 -10.97
N LEU A 297 -19.81 -9.42 -11.56
CA LEU A 297 -20.45 -9.66 -12.86
C LEU A 297 -21.96 -9.43 -12.83
N ASP A 298 -22.61 -9.71 -11.70
CA ASP A 298 -24.04 -9.53 -11.49
C ASP A 298 -24.41 -8.11 -11.04
N GLN A 299 -23.44 -7.19 -10.93
CA GLN A 299 -23.71 -5.80 -10.57
C GLN A 299 -24.77 -5.19 -11.50
N PRO A 300 -25.89 -4.67 -10.95
CA PRO A 300 -26.94 -4.05 -11.76
C PRO A 300 -26.40 -2.87 -12.56
N GLY A 301 -26.67 -2.87 -13.87
CA GLY A 301 -26.27 -1.79 -14.77
C GLY A 301 -24.77 -1.75 -15.10
N LEU A 302 -24.01 -2.82 -14.82
CA LEU A 302 -22.62 -2.95 -15.25
C LEU A 302 -22.53 -2.95 -16.78
N ASP A 303 -21.83 -1.96 -17.34
CA ASP A 303 -21.65 -1.80 -18.78
C ASP A 303 -20.79 -2.96 -19.33
N GLU A 304 -21.09 -3.41 -20.55
CA GLU A 304 -20.40 -4.55 -21.21
C GLU A 304 -18.86 -4.49 -21.15
N PRO A 305 -18.19 -3.35 -21.39
CA PRO A 305 -16.72 -3.28 -21.29
C PRO A 305 -16.17 -3.70 -19.92
N PHE A 306 -16.87 -3.41 -18.82
CA PHE A 306 -16.45 -3.84 -17.48
C PHE A 306 -16.66 -5.34 -17.26
N ARG A 307 -17.65 -5.96 -17.90
CA ARG A 307 -17.85 -7.44 -17.85
C ARG A 307 -16.66 -8.20 -18.45
N THR A 308 -15.88 -7.56 -19.32
CA THR A 308 -14.68 -8.16 -19.96
C THR A 308 -13.42 -8.12 -19.10
N LEU A 309 -13.49 -7.56 -17.89
CA LEU A 309 -12.34 -7.42 -16.98
C LEU A 309 -11.97 -8.73 -16.25
N VAL A 310 -12.55 -9.86 -16.65
CA VAL A 310 -12.23 -11.18 -16.12
C VAL A 310 -11.01 -11.74 -16.84
N GLN A 311 -9.98 -12.08 -16.07
CA GLN A 311 -8.79 -12.76 -16.57
C GLN A 311 -8.82 -14.24 -16.19
N LYS A 312 -8.65 -15.11 -17.19
CA LYS A 312 -8.71 -16.55 -17.06
C LYS A 312 -7.38 -17.21 -17.44
N ASP A 313 -7.14 -18.41 -16.92
CA ASP A 313 -6.00 -19.23 -17.32
C ASP A 313 -6.29 -20.03 -18.61
N ARG A 314 -5.39 -20.96 -18.94
CA ARG A 314 -5.51 -21.79 -20.15
C ARG A 314 -6.62 -22.84 -20.06
N ASP A 315 -7.10 -23.12 -18.86
CA ASP A 315 -8.15 -24.10 -18.58
C ASP A 315 -9.52 -23.41 -18.39
N ASP A 316 -9.61 -22.12 -18.72
CA ASP A 316 -10.81 -21.27 -18.58
C ASP A 316 -11.21 -20.96 -17.12
N GLU A 317 -10.33 -21.24 -16.16
CA GLU A 317 -10.53 -20.90 -14.76
C GLU A 317 -10.24 -19.42 -14.52
N VAL A 318 -11.10 -18.74 -13.76
CA VAL A 318 -10.92 -17.33 -13.43
C VAL A 318 -9.73 -17.19 -12.48
N ILE A 319 -8.69 -16.46 -12.90
CA ILE A 319 -7.50 -16.18 -12.07
C ILE A 319 -7.70 -14.90 -11.27
N ARG A 320 -8.24 -13.85 -11.88
CA ARG A 320 -8.43 -12.53 -11.27
C ARG A 320 -9.40 -11.67 -12.06
N LEU A 321 -9.87 -10.60 -11.44
CA LEU A 321 -10.44 -9.46 -12.16
C LEU A 321 -9.34 -8.39 -12.30
N VAL A 322 -9.28 -7.70 -13.43
CA VAL A 322 -8.28 -6.65 -13.69
C VAL A 322 -8.92 -5.27 -13.74
N ALA A 323 -8.21 -4.24 -13.27
CA ALA A 323 -8.73 -2.89 -13.34
C ALA A 323 -8.91 -2.40 -14.80
N PRO A 324 -9.78 -1.39 -15.06
CA PRO A 324 -10.16 -1.01 -16.40
C PRO A 324 -8.99 -0.74 -17.35
N TYR A 325 -7.93 -0.04 -16.91
CA TYR A 325 -6.79 0.28 -17.78
C TYR A 325 -5.93 -0.93 -18.20
N HIS A 326 -6.06 -2.06 -17.51
CA HIS A 326 -5.48 -3.33 -17.93
C HIS A 326 -6.35 -4.08 -18.96
N GLY A 327 -7.67 -3.83 -18.92
CA GLY A 327 -8.65 -4.44 -19.81
C GLY A 327 -8.49 -4.04 -21.27
N ALA A 328 -8.52 -5.03 -22.17
CA ALA A 328 -8.40 -4.80 -23.61
C ALA A 328 -9.47 -3.84 -24.16
N ALA A 329 -10.66 -3.82 -23.56
CA ALA A 329 -11.75 -2.94 -23.97
C ALA A 329 -11.41 -1.45 -23.78
N PHE A 330 -10.66 -1.07 -22.75
CA PHE A 330 -10.34 0.32 -22.44
C PHE A 330 -8.98 0.78 -22.98
N LYS A 331 -8.16 -0.14 -23.48
CA LYS A 331 -6.88 0.15 -24.13
C LYS A 331 -7.04 0.76 -25.51
N PRO A 332 -5.98 1.38 -26.08
CA PRO A 332 -6.00 1.87 -27.47
C PRO A 332 -6.48 0.81 -28.46
N GLY A 333 -7.46 1.16 -29.30
CA GLY A 333 -8.11 0.22 -30.23
C GLY A 333 -9.28 -0.56 -29.64
N GLY A 334 -9.46 -0.58 -28.32
CA GLY A 334 -10.58 -1.22 -27.63
C GLY A 334 -11.92 -0.49 -27.81
N ALA A 335 -13.02 -1.21 -27.58
CA ALA A 335 -14.39 -0.71 -27.76
C ALA A 335 -14.77 0.43 -26.80
N ALA A 336 -14.11 0.52 -25.64
CA ALA A 336 -14.33 1.50 -24.59
C ALA A 336 -13.13 2.43 -24.36
N GLN A 337 -12.19 2.52 -25.31
CA GLN A 337 -11.02 3.41 -25.22
C GLN A 337 -11.37 4.90 -25.10
N ARG A 338 -12.65 5.26 -25.34
CA ARG A 338 -13.22 6.62 -25.27
C ARG A 338 -14.37 6.73 -24.26
N TYR A 339 -14.45 5.81 -23.29
CA TYR A 339 -15.56 5.70 -22.34
C TYR A 339 -15.91 7.02 -21.63
N PHE A 340 -14.90 7.80 -21.21
CA PHE A 340 -15.09 9.07 -20.52
C PHE A 340 -15.10 10.30 -21.44
N ASP A 341 -14.72 10.18 -22.72
CA ASP A 341 -14.48 11.32 -23.63
C ASP A 341 -15.69 12.28 -23.64
N GLY A 342 -16.90 11.76 -23.81
CA GLY A 342 -18.12 12.59 -23.85
C GLY A 342 -18.42 13.32 -22.53
N TYR A 343 -18.10 12.72 -21.38
CA TYR A 343 -18.27 13.37 -20.09
C TYR A 343 -17.17 14.40 -19.82
N VAL A 344 -15.92 14.11 -20.18
CA VAL A 344 -14.82 15.07 -20.10
C VAL A 344 -15.08 16.28 -21.01
N ASP A 345 -15.59 16.07 -22.22
CA ASP A 345 -16.06 17.14 -23.11
C ASP A 345 -17.09 18.04 -22.43
N HIS A 346 -18.04 17.45 -21.72
CA HIS A 346 -19.04 18.18 -20.97
C HIS A 346 -18.43 18.97 -19.81
N VAL A 347 -17.53 18.39 -19.03
CA VAL A 347 -16.81 19.08 -17.93
C VAL A 347 -16.05 20.29 -18.47
N TRP A 348 -15.30 20.12 -19.57
CA TRP A 348 -14.53 21.21 -20.18
C TRP A 348 -15.44 22.33 -20.70
N ARG A 349 -16.56 21.98 -21.33
CA ARG A 349 -17.56 22.96 -21.78
C ARG A 349 -18.20 23.68 -20.60
N TYR A 350 -18.56 22.97 -19.54
CA TYR A 350 -19.20 23.54 -18.35
C TYR A 350 -18.29 24.61 -17.71
N TYR A 351 -17.04 24.28 -17.41
CA TYR A 351 -16.10 25.21 -16.82
C TYR A 351 -15.56 26.26 -17.81
N SER A 352 -15.95 26.25 -19.08
CA SER A 352 -15.59 27.36 -20.00
C SER A 352 -16.38 28.64 -19.72
N ILE A 353 -17.53 28.52 -19.05
CA ILE A 353 -18.42 29.62 -18.70
C ILE A 353 -18.82 29.65 -17.21
N HIS A 354 -18.38 28.66 -16.41
CA HIS A 354 -18.56 28.62 -14.96
C HIS A 354 -17.20 28.60 -14.28
N GLU A 355 -17.07 29.27 -13.15
CA GLU A 355 -15.88 29.18 -12.31
C GLU A 355 -15.96 27.96 -11.39
N LEU A 356 -14.85 27.24 -11.28
CA LEU A 356 -14.58 26.34 -10.17
C LEU A 356 -14.29 27.19 -8.94
N ASP A 357 -14.95 26.84 -7.85
CA ASP A 357 -14.61 27.27 -6.50
C ASP A 357 -14.77 26.05 -5.59
N PHE A 358 -13.66 25.35 -5.39
CA PHE A 358 -13.61 24.12 -4.61
C PHE A 358 -12.74 24.33 -3.38
N ASN A 359 -13.20 23.85 -2.23
CA ASN A 359 -12.47 23.93 -0.99
C ASN A 359 -12.23 22.50 -0.51
N ASP A 360 -11.00 22.04 -0.65
CA ASP A 360 -10.59 20.73 -0.17
C ASP A 360 -10.39 20.77 1.34
N GLN A 361 -11.28 20.11 2.06
CA GLN A 361 -11.30 20.03 3.51
C GLN A 361 -11.06 18.59 4.00
N ALA A 362 -10.92 17.62 3.09
CA ALA A 362 -10.79 16.20 3.47
C ALA A 362 -9.50 15.98 4.28
N ASP A 363 -8.40 16.56 3.82
CA ASP A 363 -7.09 16.44 4.47
C ASP A 363 -6.83 17.43 5.62
N GLY A 364 -7.83 18.23 6.01
CA GLY A 364 -7.71 19.27 7.03
C GLY A 364 -6.80 20.45 6.66
N THR A 365 -6.28 20.53 5.43
CA THR A 365 -5.44 21.67 4.99
C THR A 365 -6.26 22.88 4.60
N GLY A 366 -7.49 22.68 4.13
CA GLY A 366 -8.38 23.72 3.67
C GLY A 366 -7.93 24.40 2.39
N ASN A 367 -7.35 23.65 1.46
CA ASN A 367 -6.89 24.18 0.19
C ASN A 367 -8.06 24.61 -0.69
N ARG A 368 -8.07 25.87 -1.11
CA ARG A 368 -9.06 26.39 -2.04
C ARG A 368 -8.52 26.41 -3.46
N TYR A 369 -9.21 25.74 -4.37
CA TYR A 369 -8.93 25.72 -5.80
C TYR A 369 -9.95 26.57 -6.55
N ARG A 370 -9.46 27.53 -7.34
CA ARG A 370 -10.30 28.40 -8.18
C ARG A 370 -9.81 28.47 -9.60
N GLY A 371 -10.71 28.47 -10.56
CA GLY A 371 -10.30 28.47 -11.96
C GLY A 371 -11.42 28.24 -12.94
N ARG A 372 -11.07 28.16 -14.22
CA ARG A 372 -12.03 27.86 -15.29
C ARG A 372 -11.28 27.38 -16.54
N VAL A 373 -12.00 26.88 -17.52
CA VAL A 373 -11.43 26.47 -18.80
C VAL A 373 -11.24 27.66 -19.72
N VAL A 374 -10.02 27.87 -20.20
CA VAL A 374 -9.60 29.02 -21.02
C VAL A 374 -8.75 28.57 -22.21
N PRO A 375 -8.51 29.42 -23.21
CA PRO A 375 -7.46 29.16 -24.20
C PRO A 375 -6.08 29.06 -23.53
N GLY A 376 -5.37 27.99 -23.84
CA GLY A 376 -3.99 27.72 -23.46
C GLY A 376 -2.98 28.40 -24.40
N ALA A 377 -1.70 28.12 -24.19
CA ALA A 377 -0.62 28.78 -24.90
C ALA A 377 -0.62 28.51 -26.41
N ASN A 378 -1.08 27.33 -26.83
CA ASN A 378 -1.13 26.93 -28.25
C ASN A 378 -2.56 26.92 -28.80
N GLY A 379 -3.50 27.58 -28.12
CA GLY A 379 -4.91 27.70 -28.54
C GLY A 379 -5.80 26.52 -28.14
N GLU A 380 -5.25 25.46 -27.54
CA GLU A 380 -6.01 24.39 -26.91
C GLU A 380 -6.81 24.88 -25.71
N ARG A 381 -7.81 24.12 -25.25
CA ARG A 381 -8.57 24.46 -24.04
C ARG A 381 -7.95 23.77 -22.82
N VAL A 382 -7.47 24.56 -21.88
CA VAL A 382 -6.88 24.10 -20.61
C VAL A 382 -7.73 24.53 -19.43
N PHE A 383 -7.76 23.72 -18.38
CA PHE A 383 -8.33 24.12 -17.11
C PHE A 383 -7.28 24.90 -16.32
N ARG A 384 -7.39 26.23 -16.30
CA ARG A 384 -6.47 27.11 -15.58
C ARG A 384 -6.96 27.33 -14.16
N VAL A 385 -6.17 26.91 -13.19
CA VAL A 385 -6.55 26.86 -11.77
C VAL A 385 -5.45 27.46 -10.90
N SER A 386 -5.82 28.12 -9.81
CA SER A 386 -4.92 28.50 -8.72
C SER A 386 -5.29 27.76 -7.44
N ARG A 387 -4.29 27.48 -6.59
CA ARG A 387 -4.46 26.99 -5.22
C ARG A 387 -4.22 28.14 -4.25
N ASN A 388 -5.12 28.37 -3.31
CA ASN A 388 -5.04 29.40 -2.25
C ASN A 388 -4.65 30.79 -2.79
N ASP A 389 -5.18 31.16 -3.96
CA ASP A 389 -4.90 32.43 -4.64
C ASP A 389 -3.42 32.65 -5.01
N GLY A 390 -2.67 31.56 -5.10
CA GLY A 390 -1.31 31.53 -5.61
C GLY A 390 -1.23 31.55 -7.15
N PRO A 391 -0.04 31.27 -7.71
CA PRO A 391 0.16 31.16 -9.16
C PRO A 391 -0.80 30.17 -9.81
N THR A 392 -1.19 30.46 -11.04
CA THR A 392 -2.03 29.54 -11.82
C THR A 392 -1.20 28.45 -12.49
N PHE A 393 -1.79 27.28 -12.62
CA PHE A 393 -1.30 26.16 -13.42
C PHE A 393 -2.41 25.66 -14.34
N ASP A 394 -2.03 24.92 -15.37
CA ASP A 394 -2.94 24.45 -16.42
C ASP A 394 -3.03 22.92 -16.40
N ILE A 395 -4.25 22.39 -16.42
CA ILE A 395 -4.53 20.97 -16.70
C ILE A 395 -5.04 20.85 -18.13
N ALA A 396 -4.33 20.10 -18.96
CA ALA A 396 -4.79 19.77 -20.30
C ALA A 396 -5.97 18.79 -20.24
N LYS A 397 -6.77 18.71 -21.31
CA LYS A 397 -7.95 17.85 -21.36
C LYS A 397 -7.57 16.36 -21.37
N PRO A 398 -8.02 15.56 -20.39
CA PRO A 398 -7.68 14.15 -20.32
C PRO A 398 -8.46 13.30 -21.31
N GLY A 399 -7.82 12.23 -21.77
CA GLY A 399 -8.50 11.09 -22.39
C GLY A 399 -8.98 10.08 -21.36
N THR A 400 -9.71 9.07 -21.81
CA THR A 400 -10.18 7.97 -20.95
C THR A 400 -9.04 7.23 -20.23
N ASP A 401 -7.90 7.01 -20.89
CA ASP A 401 -6.71 6.37 -20.29
C ASP A 401 -6.14 7.19 -19.13
N ASP A 402 -6.01 8.52 -19.31
CA ASP A 402 -5.57 9.44 -18.26
C ASP A 402 -6.50 9.38 -17.05
N VAL A 403 -7.82 9.29 -17.26
CA VAL A 403 -8.82 9.22 -16.17
C VAL A 403 -8.70 7.94 -15.36
N PHE A 404 -8.54 6.77 -16.01
CA PHE A 404 -8.41 5.49 -15.28
C PHE A 404 -7.05 5.34 -14.61
N THR A 405 -5.98 5.83 -15.23
CA THR A 405 -4.60 5.70 -14.71
C THR A 405 -4.20 6.86 -13.79
N ASN A 406 -5.00 7.93 -13.77
CA ASN A 406 -4.66 9.21 -13.14
C ASN A 406 -3.24 9.68 -13.50
N ASN A 407 -2.97 9.76 -14.80
CA ASN A 407 -1.67 10.06 -15.36
C ASN A 407 -1.81 11.00 -16.58
N GLY A 408 -0.72 11.23 -17.29
CA GLY A 408 -0.71 12.03 -18.50
C GLY A 408 -1.09 13.47 -18.20
N THR A 409 -2.16 13.95 -18.82
CA THR A 409 -2.59 15.35 -18.63
C THR A 409 -3.07 15.67 -17.21
N LEU A 410 -3.46 14.66 -16.42
CA LEU A 410 -3.85 14.79 -15.03
C LEU A 410 -2.67 14.79 -14.05
N GLN A 411 -1.46 14.45 -14.51
CA GLN A 411 -0.22 14.54 -13.73
C GLN A 411 0.84 15.31 -14.53
N PRO A 412 0.60 16.60 -14.86
CA PRO A 412 1.47 17.38 -15.74
C PRO A 412 2.82 17.77 -15.09
N GLY A 413 3.00 17.49 -13.80
CA GLY A 413 4.15 17.89 -13.02
C GLY A 413 3.88 19.14 -12.17
N GLY A 414 4.66 19.30 -11.11
CA GLY A 414 4.48 20.36 -10.12
C GLY A 414 3.44 20.04 -9.05
N THR A 415 3.71 20.45 -7.81
CA THR A 415 2.94 20.10 -6.61
C THR A 415 1.45 20.39 -6.76
N ASP A 416 1.11 21.63 -7.13
CA ASP A 416 -0.28 22.09 -7.08
C ASP A 416 -1.10 21.55 -8.26
N ALA A 417 -0.46 21.39 -9.43
CA ALA A 417 -1.11 20.83 -10.61
C ALA A 417 -1.39 19.34 -10.42
N ASN A 418 -0.44 18.57 -9.88
CA ASN A 418 -0.66 17.15 -9.59
C ASN A 418 -1.72 16.93 -8.50
N ALA A 419 -1.73 17.75 -7.44
CA ALA A 419 -2.75 17.69 -6.39
C ALA A 419 -4.15 17.99 -6.94
N PHE A 420 -4.30 19.04 -7.76
CA PHE A 420 -5.58 19.33 -8.40
C PHE A 420 -5.97 18.27 -9.44
N GLY A 421 -5.00 17.76 -10.20
CA GLY A 421 -5.20 16.69 -11.17
C GLY A 421 -5.76 15.41 -10.52
N ALA A 422 -5.26 15.07 -9.33
CA ALA A 422 -5.79 13.97 -8.53
C ALA A 422 -7.27 14.18 -8.15
N LEU A 423 -7.62 15.35 -7.61
CA LEU A 423 -8.99 15.72 -7.26
C LEU A 423 -9.93 15.69 -8.48
N LEU A 424 -9.47 16.23 -9.61
CA LEU A 424 -10.24 16.24 -10.86
C LEU A 424 -10.44 14.83 -11.41
N ALA A 425 -9.40 13.99 -11.39
CA ALA A 425 -9.49 12.59 -11.83
C ALA A 425 -10.53 11.82 -11.00
N ALA A 426 -10.48 11.92 -9.67
CA ALA A 426 -11.45 11.30 -8.79
C ALA A 426 -12.87 11.81 -9.06
N ALA A 427 -13.04 13.12 -9.24
CA ALA A 427 -14.33 13.72 -9.56
C ALA A 427 -14.88 13.28 -10.93
N ILE A 428 -14.02 13.01 -11.92
CA ILE A 428 -14.44 12.47 -13.22
C ILE A 428 -14.87 11.01 -13.05
N ASN A 429 -14.04 10.17 -12.42
CA ASN A 429 -14.35 8.76 -12.16
C ASN A 429 -15.68 8.59 -11.39
N ARG A 430 -15.94 9.46 -10.40
CA ARG A 430 -17.15 9.46 -9.56
C ARG A 430 -18.36 10.18 -10.19
N HIS A 431 -18.22 10.71 -11.41
CA HIS A 431 -19.25 11.50 -12.12
C HIS A 431 -19.76 12.74 -11.34
N VAL A 432 -18.88 13.46 -10.66
CA VAL A 432 -19.23 14.69 -9.92
C VAL A 432 -18.44 15.93 -10.37
N ALA A 433 -17.54 15.80 -11.34
CA ALA A 433 -16.67 16.86 -11.85
C ALA A 433 -17.37 18.21 -12.15
N THR A 434 -18.61 18.24 -12.65
CA THR A 434 -19.35 19.50 -12.91
C THR A 434 -20.03 20.12 -11.68
N ARG A 435 -19.99 19.46 -10.52
CA ARG A 435 -20.60 19.90 -9.26
C ARG A 435 -19.57 19.85 -8.14
N ALA A 436 -18.69 20.85 -8.08
CA ALA A 436 -17.59 20.95 -7.10
C ALA A 436 -17.99 20.68 -5.64
N ARG A 437 -19.17 21.15 -5.20
CA ARG A 437 -19.70 20.89 -3.86
C ARG A 437 -19.91 19.41 -3.52
N ASN A 438 -20.00 18.54 -4.53
CA ASN A 438 -20.19 17.11 -4.37
C ASN A 438 -18.86 16.34 -4.41
N TRP A 439 -17.71 16.98 -4.64
CA TRP A 439 -16.42 16.28 -4.81
C TRP A 439 -15.96 15.57 -3.52
N LEU A 440 -16.44 16.03 -2.36
CA LEU A 440 -16.19 15.44 -1.04
C LEU A 440 -17.44 14.77 -0.43
N ASP A 441 -18.47 14.49 -1.23
CA ASP A 441 -19.72 13.88 -0.76
C ASP A 441 -19.88 12.46 -1.35
N PRO A 442 -19.51 11.41 -0.60
CA PRO A 442 -19.63 10.03 -1.06
C PRO A 442 -21.05 9.63 -1.47
N SER A 443 -22.08 10.24 -0.89
CA SER A 443 -23.48 9.91 -1.22
C SER A 443 -23.86 10.31 -2.65
N SER A 444 -23.10 11.23 -3.25
CA SER A 444 -23.26 11.74 -4.62
C SER A 444 -22.47 10.97 -5.68
N PHE A 445 -21.53 10.10 -5.29
CA PHE A 445 -20.65 9.40 -6.23
C PHE A 445 -21.39 8.32 -7.03
N TYR A 446 -20.97 8.10 -8.27
CA TYR A 446 -21.43 7.01 -9.15
C TYR A 446 -22.95 7.00 -9.44
N ARG A 447 -23.62 8.14 -9.28
CA ARG A 447 -25.08 8.27 -9.49
C ARG A 447 -25.51 8.43 -10.96
N ALA A 448 -24.56 8.52 -11.88
CA ALA A 448 -24.80 8.67 -13.32
C ALA A 448 -23.64 8.07 -14.13
N SER A 449 -23.92 7.72 -15.40
CA SER A 449 -22.93 7.20 -16.34
C SER A 449 -22.47 8.29 -17.33
N PRO A 450 -21.22 8.22 -17.85
CA PRO A 450 -20.19 7.23 -17.53
C PRO A 450 -19.61 7.44 -16.12
N SER A 451 -19.26 6.36 -15.43
CA SER A 451 -18.55 6.41 -14.14
C SER A 451 -17.64 5.20 -14.00
N ASN A 452 -16.72 5.22 -13.04
CA ASN A 452 -15.85 4.08 -12.79
C ASN A 452 -16.62 3.00 -12.03
N GLN A 453 -17.35 2.16 -12.76
CA GLN A 453 -18.17 1.08 -12.22
C GLN A 453 -17.33 0.00 -11.51
N TRP A 454 -16.04 -0.12 -11.86
CA TRP A 454 -15.06 -0.95 -11.15
C TRP A 454 -14.80 -0.43 -9.74
N ALA A 455 -14.41 0.83 -9.59
CA ALA A 455 -14.16 1.42 -8.27
C ALA A 455 -15.44 1.42 -7.41
N HIS A 456 -16.59 1.74 -8.02
CA HIS A 456 -17.88 1.70 -7.32
C HIS A 456 -18.17 0.32 -6.71
N PHE A 457 -17.93 -0.78 -7.44
CA PHE A 457 -18.13 -2.12 -6.92
C PHE A 457 -17.33 -2.36 -5.63
N TRP A 458 -16.04 -2.02 -5.65
CA TRP A 458 -15.17 -2.27 -4.50
C TRP A 458 -15.58 -1.48 -3.26
N HIS A 459 -16.09 -0.25 -3.42
CA HIS A 459 -16.71 0.46 -2.30
C HIS A 459 -17.95 -0.27 -1.76
N GLN A 460 -18.79 -0.88 -2.60
CA GLN A 460 -20.00 -1.57 -2.14
C GLN A 460 -19.73 -2.82 -1.30
N VAL A 461 -18.58 -3.47 -1.52
CA VAL A 461 -18.21 -4.71 -0.83
C VAL A 461 -17.13 -4.52 0.24
N SER A 462 -16.65 -3.30 0.46
CA SER A 462 -15.60 -3.01 1.46
C SER A 462 -16.16 -2.50 2.79
N ILE A 463 -15.42 -2.74 3.87
CA ILE A 463 -15.73 -2.29 5.22
C ILE A 463 -15.84 -0.75 5.21
N ASP A 464 -16.91 -0.23 5.80
CA ASP A 464 -17.26 1.20 5.85
C ASP A 464 -17.41 1.88 4.48
N GLY A 465 -17.47 1.10 3.38
CA GLY A 465 -17.48 1.65 2.03
C GLY A 465 -16.12 2.14 1.54
N LEU A 466 -15.01 1.78 2.20
CA LEU A 466 -13.68 2.30 1.93
C LEU A 466 -12.82 1.33 1.12
N ALA A 467 -12.44 1.72 -0.10
CA ALA A 467 -11.74 0.86 -1.04
C ALA A 467 -10.73 1.67 -1.87
N TYR A 468 -9.61 1.06 -2.25
CA TYR A 468 -8.64 1.67 -3.16
C TYR A 468 -8.88 1.14 -4.58
N GLY A 469 -10.03 1.52 -5.17
CA GLY A 469 -10.49 0.99 -6.47
C GLY A 469 -9.94 1.75 -7.68
N MET A 470 -9.36 2.92 -7.48
CA MET A 470 -8.73 3.74 -8.51
C MET A 470 -7.56 4.54 -7.97
N GLY A 471 -6.71 5.07 -8.86
CA GLY A 471 -5.67 6.01 -8.45
C GLY A 471 -6.28 7.25 -7.76
N PHE A 472 -5.75 7.58 -6.58
CA PHE A 472 -6.21 8.69 -5.74
C PHE A 472 -7.65 8.55 -5.19
N ASP A 473 -8.06 7.32 -4.87
CA ASP A 473 -9.32 7.07 -4.14
C ASP A 473 -9.31 7.62 -2.70
N ASP A 474 -8.14 7.98 -2.18
CA ASP A 474 -7.94 8.66 -0.90
C ASP A 474 -8.53 10.07 -0.87
N THR A 475 -8.82 10.65 -2.04
CA THR A 475 -9.63 11.88 -2.11
C THR A 475 -11.00 11.67 -1.46
N ALA A 476 -11.41 12.63 -0.63
CA ALA A 476 -12.60 12.54 0.22
C ALA A 476 -12.56 11.38 1.24
N ASP A 477 -11.36 10.94 1.63
CA ASP A 477 -11.13 9.88 2.61
C ASP A 477 -11.82 8.55 2.24
N GLN A 478 -11.87 8.20 0.95
CA GLN A 478 -12.60 7.01 0.48
C GLN A 478 -11.74 5.77 0.24
N SER A 479 -10.41 5.89 0.33
CA SER A 479 -9.54 4.72 0.20
C SER A 479 -9.57 3.84 1.44
N SER A 480 -9.12 2.60 1.28
CA SER A 480 -8.88 1.65 2.36
C SER A 480 -7.68 1.99 3.24
N VAL A 481 -7.04 3.17 3.08
CA VAL A 481 -5.82 3.52 3.83
C VAL A 481 -6.10 3.64 5.33
N ALA A 482 -5.17 3.11 6.12
CA ALA A 482 -5.10 3.30 7.56
C ALA A 482 -3.77 3.97 7.89
N ILE A 483 -3.83 5.05 8.67
CA ILE A 483 -2.67 5.84 9.06
C ILE A 483 -2.67 5.94 10.59
N LEU A 484 -1.54 5.60 11.22
CA LEU A 484 -1.35 5.85 12.64
C LEU A 484 -0.86 7.30 12.88
N PRO A 485 -1.19 7.91 14.02
CA PRO A 485 -0.56 9.14 14.48
C PRO A 485 0.97 9.08 14.40
N ALA A 486 1.62 10.19 14.05
CA ALA A 486 3.05 10.22 13.76
C ALA A 486 3.95 9.82 14.96
N ASP A 487 3.47 10.09 16.16
CA ASP A 487 4.13 9.73 17.43
C ASP A 487 3.81 8.30 17.89
N GLU A 488 2.80 7.65 17.31
CA GLU A 488 2.40 6.30 17.64
C GLU A 488 3.20 5.26 16.84
N ASN A 489 3.61 4.17 17.51
CA ASN A 489 4.21 3.01 16.85
C ASN A 489 3.13 1.97 16.56
N LEU A 490 3.32 1.21 15.48
CA LEU A 490 2.52 0.03 15.19
C LEU A 490 2.76 -1.00 16.29
N LYS A 491 1.67 -1.52 16.86
CA LYS A 491 1.68 -2.65 17.79
C LYS A 491 1.49 -3.96 17.02
N SER A 492 0.47 -3.99 16.17
CA SER A 492 0.19 -5.14 15.32
C SER A 492 -0.53 -4.76 14.03
N LEU A 493 -0.27 -5.55 13.00
CA LEU A 493 -0.97 -5.57 11.73
C LEU A 493 -1.53 -6.98 11.55
N THR A 494 -2.85 -7.11 11.42
CA THR A 494 -3.49 -8.37 11.06
C THR A 494 -3.97 -8.31 9.63
N ILE A 495 -3.59 -9.27 8.79
CA ILE A 495 -4.14 -9.47 7.44
C ILE A 495 -4.93 -10.77 7.45
N SER A 496 -6.22 -10.69 7.15
CA SER A 496 -7.11 -11.85 7.00
C SER A 496 -7.24 -12.21 5.53
N ILE A 497 -6.85 -13.45 5.18
CA ILE A 497 -6.73 -13.94 3.81
C ILE A 497 -7.90 -14.89 3.51
N GLY A 498 -8.86 -14.45 2.70
CA GLY A 498 -10.01 -15.26 2.30
C GLY A 498 -9.78 -16.11 1.03
N TRP A 499 -10.74 -16.98 0.73
CA TRP A 499 -10.78 -17.75 -0.52
C TRP A 499 -12.21 -18.16 -0.88
#